data_AF-A0A530C7P2-F1
#
_entry.id   AF-A0A530C7P2-F1
#
_cell.length_a   1.000
_cell.length_b   1.000
_cell.length_c   1.000
_cell.angle_alpha   90.00
_cell.angle_beta   90.00
_cell.angle_gamma   90.00
#
_symmetry.space_group_name_H-M   'P 1'
#
loop_
_entity.id
_entity.type
_entity.pdbx_description
1 polymer ?
#
loop_
_entity_poly.entity_id
_entity_poly.type
_entity_poly.pdbx_seq_one_letter_code
_entity_poly.pdbx_strand_id
1 'polypeptide(L)'
;MSQTNQISRRSFCLCCAAASASAATGGWLSPREAYAEARGVVSLVRDSAAVSPIVVHQLRGSISVLEGSGGNIAVLTGPEGNLLVDAGIGVSRTHVTEALDKLSADPVTHLINTHWHFDHADGNAWLGALGAKITAHENTRKYLSQVQRVEDYDYNFLPLPIDGLPSDVFANEHAIKVNRASVGMKYYGSAHTDSDISVTFAEADIVH
;
A
#
# COMPACT_ATOMS: atom_id res chain seq x y z
N MET A 1 -59.06 5.73 -15.45
CA MET A 1 -58.60 4.78 -16.49
C MET A 1 -57.22 5.22 -16.94
N SER A 2 -56.23 4.35 -16.71
CA SER A 2 -54.80 4.58 -16.91
C SER A 2 -54.44 4.68 -18.40
N GLN A 3 -53.70 5.72 -18.82
CA GLN A 3 -53.07 5.77 -20.14
C GLN A 3 -51.61 5.35 -20.01
N THR A 4 -51.27 4.26 -20.69
CA THR A 4 -49.93 3.69 -20.81
C THR A 4 -49.10 4.46 -21.84
N ASN A 5 -48.01 5.11 -21.43
CA ASN A 5 -46.99 5.62 -22.35
C ASN A 5 -46.00 4.49 -22.69
N GLN A 6 -46.19 3.84 -23.84
CA GLN A 6 -45.20 2.94 -24.43
C GLN A 6 -44.08 3.77 -25.08
N ILE A 7 -42.86 3.64 -24.57
CA ILE A 7 -41.66 4.17 -25.23
C ILE A 7 -41.33 3.27 -26.43
N SER A 8 -41.40 3.84 -27.63
CA SER A 8 -41.04 3.16 -28.88
C SER A 8 -39.53 3.13 -29.10
N ARG A 9 -39.02 1.99 -29.61
CA ARG A 9 -37.61 1.76 -29.97
C ARG A 9 -37.02 2.79 -30.96
N ARG A 10 -37.85 3.58 -31.65
CA ARG A 10 -37.40 4.65 -32.56
C ARG A 10 -36.99 5.94 -31.84
N SER A 11 -37.44 6.17 -30.61
CA SER A 11 -37.07 7.36 -29.83
C SER A 11 -35.72 7.25 -29.11
N PHE A 12 -35.10 6.07 -29.10
CA PHE A 12 -33.80 5.84 -28.44
C PHE A 12 -32.59 6.10 -29.35
N CYS A 13 -32.77 6.15 -30.68
CA CYS A 13 -31.66 6.31 -31.64
C CYS A 13 -31.40 7.77 -32.10
N LEU A 14 -32.07 8.77 -31.51
CA LEU A 14 -31.95 10.18 -31.91
C LEU A 14 -31.10 11.05 -30.97
N CYS A 15 -30.51 10.50 -29.91
CA CYS A 15 -29.56 11.23 -29.06
C CYS A 15 -28.10 11.18 -29.53
N CYS A 16 -27.78 10.44 -30.60
CA CYS A 16 -26.38 10.30 -31.07
C CYS A 16 -25.97 11.28 -32.19
N ALA A 17 -26.76 12.31 -32.50
CA ALA A 17 -26.49 13.18 -33.65
C ALA A 17 -26.56 14.69 -33.36
N ALA A 18 -26.29 15.14 -32.13
CA ALA A 18 -26.22 16.57 -31.82
C ALA A 18 -25.26 16.87 -30.66
N ALA A 19 -23.95 16.77 -30.92
CA ALA A 19 -22.93 17.48 -30.15
C ALA A 19 -21.66 17.71 -31.00
N SER A 20 -21.85 18.23 -32.21
CA SER A 20 -20.77 18.87 -32.97
C SER A 20 -20.78 20.36 -32.65
N ALA A 21 -20.11 20.76 -31.56
CA ALA A 21 -19.71 22.16 -31.35
C ALA A 21 -18.51 22.24 -30.39
N SER A 22 -17.38 22.65 -30.98
CA SER A 22 -16.22 23.29 -30.33
C SER A 22 -15.28 22.41 -29.53
N ALA A 23 -14.43 21.64 -30.24
CA ALA A 23 -13.12 21.24 -29.71
C ALA A 23 -12.22 22.48 -29.63
N ALA A 24 -12.11 23.05 -28.44
CA ALA A 24 -11.06 24.00 -28.12
C ALA A 24 -9.73 23.23 -27.94
N THR A 25 -8.87 23.31 -28.95
CA THR A 25 -7.40 23.08 -28.93
C THR A 25 -6.80 21.75 -28.41
N GLY A 26 -7.56 20.79 -27.91
CA GLY A 26 -7.08 19.43 -27.65
C GLY A 26 -7.53 18.49 -28.76
N GLY A 27 -6.61 17.82 -29.45
CA GLY A 27 -6.96 16.77 -30.41
C GLY A 27 -7.83 15.68 -29.76
N TRP A 28 -8.63 14.97 -30.55
CA TRP A 28 -9.35 13.80 -30.04
C TRP A 28 -8.32 12.77 -29.55
N LEU A 29 -8.32 12.52 -28.25
CA LEU A 29 -7.51 11.47 -27.66
C LEU A 29 -7.89 10.14 -28.31
N SER A 30 -6.90 9.39 -28.75
CA SER A 30 -7.11 7.99 -29.08
C SER A 30 -7.69 7.26 -27.86
N PRO A 31 -8.40 6.13 -28.04
CA PRO A 31 -8.89 5.35 -26.91
C PRO A 31 -7.80 4.97 -25.89
N ARG A 32 -6.54 4.84 -26.34
CA ARG A 32 -5.38 4.62 -25.44
C ARG A 32 -5.03 5.87 -24.64
N GLU A 33 -5.02 7.03 -25.27
CA GLU A 33 -4.72 8.31 -24.60
C GLU A 33 -5.84 8.70 -23.63
N ALA A 34 -7.11 8.51 -24.02
CA ALA A 34 -8.25 8.72 -23.14
C ALA A 34 -8.25 7.72 -21.96
N TYR A 35 -7.88 6.46 -22.21
CA TYR A 35 -7.73 5.46 -21.15
C TYR A 35 -6.57 5.77 -20.22
N ALA A 36 -5.45 6.29 -20.73
CA ALA A 36 -4.30 6.70 -19.94
C ALA A 36 -4.59 7.96 -19.10
N GLU A 37 -5.31 8.94 -19.67
CA GLU A 37 -5.76 10.15 -18.97
C GLU A 37 -6.81 9.81 -17.89
N ALA A 38 -7.62 8.78 -18.09
CA ALA A 38 -8.61 8.29 -17.13
C ALA A 38 -8.02 7.41 -16.00
N ARG A 39 -6.71 7.15 -15.97
CA ARG A 39 -6.10 6.34 -14.89
C ARG A 39 -5.97 7.17 -13.62
N GLY A 40 -6.64 6.73 -12.56
CA GLY A 40 -6.49 7.32 -11.22
C GLY A 40 -5.07 7.14 -10.66
N VAL A 41 -4.68 8.01 -9.73
CA VAL A 41 -3.34 8.04 -9.12
C VAL A 41 -2.91 6.68 -8.55
N VAL A 42 -3.84 5.92 -7.95
CA VAL A 42 -3.56 4.59 -7.39
C VAL A 42 -3.08 3.61 -8.46
N SER A 43 -3.70 3.64 -9.65
CA SER A 43 -3.28 2.79 -10.78
C SER A 43 -1.90 3.20 -11.29
N LEU A 44 -1.61 4.50 -11.37
CA LEU A 44 -0.29 5.00 -11.79
C LEU A 44 0.80 4.59 -10.81
N VAL A 45 0.56 4.69 -9.51
CA VAL A 45 1.50 4.28 -8.46
C VAL A 45 1.75 2.78 -8.49
N ARG A 46 0.70 1.96 -8.65
CA ARG A 46 0.84 0.49 -8.80
C ARG A 46 1.63 0.10 -10.05
N ASP A 47 1.32 0.72 -11.19
CA ASP A 47 2.04 0.46 -12.44
C ASP A 47 3.52 0.84 -12.31
N SER A 48 3.82 1.95 -11.64
CA SER A 48 5.20 2.37 -11.34
C SER A 48 5.91 1.36 -10.43
N ALA A 49 5.29 0.95 -9.33
CA ALA A 49 5.87 -0.01 -8.38
C ALA A 49 6.09 -1.40 -8.99
N ALA A 50 5.27 -1.81 -9.97
CA ALA A 50 5.40 -3.10 -10.64
C ALA A 50 6.69 -3.22 -11.47
N VAL A 51 7.21 -2.10 -11.99
CA VAL A 51 8.40 -2.10 -12.88
C VAL A 51 9.62 -1.44 -12.25
N SER A 52 9.46 -0.72 -11.14
CA SER A 52 10.56 -0.04 -10.47
C SER A 52 11.56 -1.05 -9.90
N PRO A 53 12.87 -0.87 -10.13
CA PRO A 53 13.87 -1.66 -9.45
C PRO A 53 13.88 -1.32 -7.96
N ILE A 54 14.16 -2.31 -7.11
CA ILE A 54 14.37 -2.07 -5.69
C ILE A 54 15.83 -1.67 -5.45
N VAL A 55 16.02 -0.45 -4.95
CA VAL A 55 17.33 0.05 -4.54
C VAL A 55 17.51 -0.21 -3.05
N VAL A 56 18.65 -0.79 -2.70
CA VAL A 56 19.00 -1.14 -1.31
C VAL A 56 19.96 -0.10 -0.76
N HIS A 57 19.56 0.56 0.32
CA HIS A 57 20.37 1.53 1.05
C HIS A 57 20.77 0.93 2.40
N GLN A 58 22.06 0.61 2.56
CA GLN A 58 22.58 0.14 3.85
C GLN A 58 22.63 1.29 4.85
N LEU A 59 22.06 1.08 6.05
CA LEU A 59 22.15 2.02 7.17
C LEU A 59 23.12 1.50 8.24
N ARG A 60 22.86 1.78 9.53
CA ARG A 60 23.69 1.34 10.65
C ARG A 60 23.35 -0.08 11.08
N GLY A 61 24.37 -0.86 11.43
CA GLY A 61 24.20 -2.25 11.86
C GLY A 61 23.63 -3.13 10.76
N SER A 62 22.74 -4.05 11.13
CA SER A 62 22.06 -4.97 10.21
C SER A 62 20.77 -4.39 9.61
N ILE A 63 20.70 -3.05 9.49
CA ILE A 63 19.51 -2.35 8.99
C ILE A 63 19.77 -1.78 7.61
N SER A 64 18.84 -2.01 6.71
CA SER A 64 18.80 -1.45 5.36
C SER A 64 17.43 -0.88 5.06
N VAL A 65 17.34 -0.01 4.05
CA VAL A 65 16.07 0.49 3.50
C VAL A 65 15.97 0.05 2.04
N LEU A 66 14.78 -0.42 1.66
CA LEU A 66 14.41 -0.71 0.28
C LEU A 66 13.57 0.44 -0.26
N GLU A 67 14.01 1.03 -1.36
CA GLU A 67 13.29 2.08 -2.11
C GLU A 67 12.78 1.50 -3.44
N GLY A 68 11.54 1.86 -3.84
CA GLY A 68 10.98 1.53 -5.16
C GLY A 68 9.64 0.77 -5.15
N SER A 69 9.13 0.38 -3.97
CA SER A 69 7.86 -0.36 -3.82
C SER A 69 6.65 0.53 -3.44
N GLY A 70 6.77 1.86 -3.56
CA GLY A 70 5.85 2.81 -2.93
C GLY A 70 6.56 3.51 -1.77
N GLY A 71 6.00 3.42 -0.56
CA GLY A 71 6.71 3.80 0.65
C GLY A 71 8.00 2.98 0.84
N ASN A 72 8.96 3.55 1.58
CA ASN A 72 10.22 2.87 1.88
C ASN A 72 9.99 1.73 2.87
N ILE A 73 10.67 0.61 2.66
CA ILE A 73 10.61 -0.55 3.56
C ILE A 73 11.92 -0.62 4.36
N ALA A 74 11.87 -0.52 5.68
CA ALA A 74 13.05 -0.80 6.50
C ALA A 74 13.18 -2.31 6.74
N VAL A 75 14.40 -2.84 6.71
CA VAL A 75 14.71 -4.26 6.90
C VAL A 75 15.77 -4.39 7.97
N LEU A 76 15.48 -5.11 9.05
CA LEU A 76 16.44 -5.57 10.04
C LEU A 76 16.68 -7.07 9.84
N THR A 77 17.91 -7.44 9.48
CA THR A 77 18.29 -8.85 9.27
C THR A 77 18.93 -9.48 10.49
N GLY A 78 18.76 -10.80 10.64
CA GLY A 78 19.45 -11.58 11.66
C GLY A 78 18.86 -12.98 11.90
N PRO A 79 19.50 -13.77 12.79
CA PRO A 79 19.26 -15.20 12.94
C PRO A 79 17.89 -15.56 13.56
N GLU A 80 17.15 -14.60 14.10
CA GLU A 80 15.76 -14.79 14.57
C GLU A 80 14.73 -14.53 13.45
N GLY A 81 15.21 -14.33 12.22
CA GLY A 81 14.43 -13.97 11.03
C GLY A 81 14.48 -12.46 10.75
N ASN A 82 14.14 -12.09 9.52
CA ASN A 82 14.11 -10.69 9.11
C ASN A 82 12.84 -9.99 9.64
N LEU A 83 13.02 -8.76 10.10
CA LEU A 83 11.93 -7.85 10.43
C LEU A 83 11.82 -6.79 9.35
N LEU A 84 10.60 -6.56 8.85
CA LEU A 84 10.26 -5.47 7.96
C LEU A 84 9.44 -4.40 8.68
N VAL A 85 9.72 -3.14 8.35
CA VAL A 85 8.80 -2.02 8.61
C VAL A 85 8.22 -1.60 7.27
N ASP A 86 6.90 -1.72 7.17
CA ASP A 86 6.08 -1.67 5.97
C ASP A 86 6.36 -2.79 4.95
N ALA A 87 5.39 -2.99 4.06
CA ALA A 87 5.34 -4.09 3.09
C ALA A 87 5.38 -3.60 1.63
N GLY A 88 5.32 -2.27 1.43
CA GLY A 88 5.17 -1.66 0.12
C GLY A 88 3.91 -2.11 -0.60
N ILE A 89 3.97 -2.15 -1.93
CA ILE A 89 2.84 -2.51 -2.81
C ILE A 89 3.00 -3.94 -3.31
N GLY A 90 1.94 -4.76 -3.23
CA GLY A 90 2.01 -6.19 -3.50
C GLY A 90 2.49 -6.57 -4.91
N VAL A 91 2.28 -5.69 -5.90
CA VAL A 91 2.74 -5.91 -7.28
C VAL A 91 4.27 -5.92 -7.43
N SER A 92 5.02 -5.37 -6.47
CA SER A 92 6.49 -5.38 -6.50
C SER A 92 7.09 -6.58 -5.77
N ARG A 93 6.28 -7.59 -5.39
CA ARG A 93 6.72 -8.77 -4.62
C ARG A 93 8.01 -9.38 -5.17
N THR A 94 8.08 -9.62 -6.47
CA THR A 94 9.25 -10.25 -7.11
C THR A 94 10.53 -9.46 -6.83
N HIS A 95 10.54 -8.15 -7.10
CA HIS A 95 11.72 -7.31 -6.88
C HIS A 95 12.06 -7.15 -5.40
N VAL A 96 11.05 -7.09 -4.51
CA VAL A 96 11.27 -7.03 -3.06
C VAL A 96 11.87 -8.34 -2.55
N THR A 97 11.37 -9.50 -2.98
CA THR A 97 11.96 -10.81 -2.64
C THR A 97 13.40 -10.90 -3.11
N GLU A 98 13.71 -10.52 -4.35
CA GLU A 98 15.09 -10.52 -4.86
C GLU A 98 16.03 -9.60 -4.09
N ALA A 99 15.54 -8.46 -3.57
CA ALA A 99 16.31 -7.56 -2.73
C ALA A 99 16.55 -8.14 -1.33
N LEU A 100 15.52 -8.77 -0.74
CA LEU A 100 15.62 -9.45 0.55
C LEU A 100 16.60 -10.62 0.50
N ASP A 101 16.54 -11.45 -0.54
CA ASP A 101 17.43 -12.61 -0.72
C ASP A 101 18.92 -12.21 -0.82
N LYS A 102 19.20 -10.98 -1.30
CA LYS A 102 20.56 -10.41 -1.32
C LYS A 102 21.02 -9.92 0.05
N LEU A 103 20.09 -9.57 0.93
CA LEU A 103 20.38 -9.08 2.29
C LEU A 103 20.53 -10.22 3.29
N SER A 104 19.72 -11.27 3.18
CA SER A 104 19.65 -12.37 4.13
C SER A 104 19.00 -13.60 3.52
N ALA A 105 19.46 -14.79 3.92
CA ALA A 105 18.82 -16.06 3.60
C ALA A 105 17.73 -16.46 4.62
N ASP A 106 17.58 -15.70 5.70
CA ASP A 106 16.59 -15.97 6.74
C ASP A 106 15.19 -15.53 6.31
N PRO A 107 14.13 -16.23 6.75
CA PRO A 107 12.76 -15.87 6.41
C PRO A 107 12.34 -14.53 7.05
N VAL A 108 11.36 -13.85 6.45
CA VAL A 108 10.68 -12.73 7.11
C VAL A 108 9.75 -13.28 8.19
N THR A 109 10.00 -12.92 9.44
CA THR A 109 9.23 -13.40 10.59
C THR A 109 8.38 -12.30 11.23
N HIS A 110 8.72 -11.04 10.99
CA HIS A 110 8.03 -9.88 11.58
C HIS A 110 7.74 -8.83 10.51
N LEU A 111 6.55 -8.26 10.57
CA LEU A 111 6.14 -7.11 9.79
C LEU A 111 5.50 -6.08 10.72
N ILE A 112 5.97 -4.84 10.67
CA ILE A 112 5.37 -3.72 11.39
C ILE A 112 4.77 -2.77 10.36
N ASN A 113 3.48 -2.44 10.45
CA ASN A 113 2.91 -1.38 9.63
C ASN A 113 2.96 -0.03 10.35
N THR A 114 3.51 0.97 9.69
CA THR A 114 3.54 2.36 10.17
C THR A 114 2.15 2.99 10.16
N HIS A 115 1.34 2.68 9.14
CA HIS A 115 -0.05 3.10 8.99
C HIS A 115 -0.75 2.27 7.88
N TRP A 116 -2.01 2.61 7.53
CA TRP A 116 -2.88 1.76 6.69
C TRP A 116 -2.82 2.05 5.18
N HIS A 117 -2.06 3.04 4.71
CA HIS A 117 -2.07 3.36 3.29
C HIS A 117 -1.51 2.22 2.42
N PHE A 118 -2.05 2.13 1.20
CA PHE A 118 -1.77 1.02 0.29
C PHE A 118 -0.30 0.96 -0.14
N ASP A 119 0.37 2.11 -0.25
CA ASP A 119 1.79 2.19 -0.57
C ASP A 119 2.71 1.72 0.56
N HIS A 120 2.15 1.39 1.72
CA HIS A 120 2.83 0.80 2.87
C HIS A 120 2.34 -0.61 3.21
N ALA A 121 1.04 -0.90 3.05
CA ALA A 121 0.42 -2.11 3.58
C ALA A 121 -0.17 -3.07 2.53
N ASP A 122 -0.21 -2.72 1.24
CA ASP A 122 -0.78 -3.58 0.19
C ASP A 122 0.03 -4.89 0.02
N GLY A 123 1.33 -4.87 0.36
CA GLY A 123 2.18 -6.06 0.42
C GLY A 123 1.94 -7.00 1.61
N ASN A 124 1.13 -6.64 2.61
CA ASN A 124 0.94 -7.46 3.81
C ASN A 124 0.49 -8.89 3.50
N ALA A 125 -0.40 -9.06 2.54
CA ALA A 125 -1.05 -10.34 2.26
C ALA A 125 -0.04 -11.46 1.91
N TRP A 126 0.98 -11.16 1.11
CA TRP A 126 1.97 -12.17 0.73
C TRP A 126 2.98 -12.43 1.85
N LEU A 127 3.31 -11.41 2.66
CA LEU A 127 4.19 -11.57 3.82
C LEU A 127 3.54 -12.40 4.93
N GLY A 128 2.28 -12.11 5.23
CA GLY A 128 1.51 -12.88 6.20
C GLY A 128 1.30 -14.33 5.76
N ALA A 129 1.06 -14.57 4.47
CA ALA A 129 0.99 -15.93 3.91
C ALA A 129 2.31 -16.70 4.01
N LEU A 130 3.46 -16.01 4.14
CA LEU A 130 4.76 -16.62 4.43
C LEU A 130 5.01 -16.83 5.95
N GLY A 131 4.08 -16.42 6.80
CA GLY A 131 4.13 -16.63 8.25
C GLY A 131 4.65 -15.43 9.05
N ALA A 132 4.79 -14.25 8.44
CA ALA A 132 5.19 -13.05 9.16
C ALA A 132 4.12 -12.65 10.20
N LYS A 133 4.53 -12.42 11.44
CA LYS A 133 3.66 -11.82 12.46
C LYS A 133 3.53 -10.32 12.17
N ILE A 134 2.29 -9.87 11.93
CA ILE A 134 1.99 -8.48 11.56
C ILE A 134 1.55 -7.68 12.80
N THR A 135 2.32 -6.66 13.15
CA THR A 135 2.09 -5.73 14.26
C THR A 135 1.73 -4.34 13.74
N ALA A 136 0.71 -3.69 14.31
CA ALA A 136 0.32 -2.33 13.93
C ALA A 136 -0.48 -1.59 15.01
N HIS A 137 -0.75 -0.30 14.80
CA HIS A 137 -1.74 0.42 15.59
C HIS A 137 -3.16 -0.16 15.36
N GLU A 138 -4.04 -0.11 16.37
CA GLU A 138 -5.39 -0.67 16.28
C GLU A 138 -6.24 -0.05 15.16
N ASN A 139 -6.06 1.25 14.88
CA ASN A 139 -6.73 1.91 13.76
C ASN A 139 -6.21 1.40 12.41
N THR A 140 -4.91 1.09 12.28
CA THR A 140 -4.36 0.50 11.05
C THR A 140 -5.09 -0.80 10.72
N ARG A 141 -5.23 -1.69 11.72
CA ARG A 141 -5.99 -2.93 11.55
C ARG A 141 -7.45 -2.67 11.18
N LYS A 142 -8.11 -1.71 11.84
CA LYS A 142 -9.51 -1.34 11.57
C LYS A 142 -9.68 -0.95 10.10
N TYR A 143 -8.86 -0.03 9.58
CA TYR A 143 -8.96 0.44 8.20
C TYR A 143 -8.67 -0.68 7.19
N LEU A 144 -7.62 -1.47 7.40
CA LEU A 144 -7.25 -2.58 6.52
C LEU A 144 -8.30 -3.71 6.48
N SER A 145 -9.16 -3.81 7.50
CA SER A 145 -10.21 -4.83 7.59
C SER A 145 -11.55 -4.43 6.94
N GLN A 146 -11.63 -3.24 6.36
CA GLN A 146 -12.88 -2.64 5.87
C GLN A 146 -12.66 -1.99 4.50
N VAL A 147 -13.74 -1.78 3.76
CA VAL A 147 -13.67 -0.98 2.52
C VAL A 147 -13.34 0.47 2.92
N GLN A 148 -12.28 1.02 2.35
CA GLN A 148 -11.91 2.42 2.52
C GLN A 148 -12.11 3.19 1.23
N ARG A 149 -13.01 4.17 1.28
CA ARG A 149 -13.20 5.12 0.20
C ARG A 149 -12.25 6.30 0.43
N VAL A 150 -11.38 6.58 -0.54
CA VAL A 150 -10.52 7.77 -0.54
C VAL A 150 -10.96 8.68 -1.68
N GLU A 151 -11.62 9.78 -1.32
CA GLU A 151 -12.22 10.70 -2.28
C GLU A 151 -11.18 11.38 -3.17
N ASP A 152 -10.04 11.78 -2.61
CA ASP A 152 -8.94 12.43 -3.35
C ASP A 152 -8.36 11.55 -4.46
N TYR A 153 -8.49 10.24 -4.32
CA TYR A 153 -8.00 9.26 -5.29
C TYR A 153 -9.10 8.72 -6.19
N ASP A 154 -10.36 9.12 -5.94
CA ASP A 154 -11.55 8.49 -6.48
C ASP A 154 -11.45 6.95 -6.45
N TYR A 155 -11.00 6.40 -5.32
CA TYR A 155 -10.67 4.98 -5.21
C TYR A 155 -11.32 4.29 -4.00
N ASN A 156 -11.72 3.02 -4.18
CA ASN A 156 -12.16 2.15 -3.10
C ASN A 156 -11.11 1.07 -2.84
N PHE A 157 -10.44 1.14 -1.70
CA PHE A 157 -9.56 0.08 -1.22
C PHE A 157 -10.42 -1.01 -0.57
N LEU A 158 -10.27 -2.24 -1.06
CA LEU A 158 -10.94 -3.40 -0.48
C LEU A 158 -10.19 -3.87 0.78
N PRO A 159 -10.88 -4.54 1.71
CA PRO A 159 -10.23 -5.18 2.84
C PRO A 159 -9.12 -6.13 2.39
N LEU A 160 -8.04 -6.18 3.16
CA LEU A 160 -7.02 -7.20 2.97
C LEU A 160 -7.57 -8.60 3.35
N PRO A 161 -7.05 -9.68 2.75
CA PRO A 161 -7.32 -11.03 3.22
C PRO A 161 -6.84 -11.20 4.67
N ILE A 162 -7.41 -12.18 5.38
CA ILE A 162 -7.13 -12.39 6.82
C ILE A 162 -5.63 -12.50 7.13
N ASP A 163 -4.86 -13.13 6.24
CA ASP A 163 -3.41 -13.29 6.40
C ASP A 163 -2.66 -11.94 6.31
N GLY A 164 -3.22 -10.94 5.64
CA GLY A 164 -2.64 -9.59 5.54
C GLY A 164 -3.07 -8.62 6.65
N LEU A 165 -3.95 -9.05 7.57
CA LEU A 165 -4.42 -8.19 8.65
C LEU A 165 -3.46 -8.23 9.84
N PRO A 166 -3.12 -7.07 10.45
CA PRO A 166 -2.42 -7.04 11.72
C PRO A 166 -3.16 -7.86 12.78
N SER A 167 -2.47 -8.81 13.39
CA SER A 167 -3.00 -9.67 14.45
C SER A 167 -2.49 -9.28 15.83
N ASP A 168 -1.36 -8.56 15.89
CA ASP A 168 -0.80 -7.96 17.08
C ASP A 168 -1.02 -6.45 17.02
N VAL A 169 -1.84 -5.90 17.92
CA VAL A 169 -2.23 -4.49 17.86
C VAL A 169 -2.06 -3.79 19.18
N PHE A 170 -1.77 -2.49 19.11
CA PHE A 170 -1.60 -1.62 20.27
C PHE A 170 -2.23 -0.24 20.04
N ALA A 171 -2.49 0.47 21.14
CA ALA A 171 -3.15 1.77 21.12
C ALA A 171 -2.21 2.98 21.34
N ASN A 172 -1.06 2.79 22.00
CA ASN A 172 -0.15 3.92 22.30
C ASN A 172 1.31 3.57 22.01
N GLU A 173 1.85 2.56 22.69
CA GLU A 173 3.23 2.14 22.52
C GLU A 173 3.30 0.61 22.52
N HIS A 174 4.28 0.07 21.80
CA HIS A 174 4.62 -1.35 21.79
C HIS A 174 6.13 -1.51 21.61
N ALA A 175 6.67 -2.65 22.03
CA ALA A 175 8.09 -2.92 21.86
C ALA A 175 8.35 -4.42 21.75
N ILE A 176 9.31 -4.77 20.91
CA ILE A 176 9.81 -6.14 20.78
C ILE A 176 11.34 -6.14 20.83
N LYS A 177 11.91 -7.30 21.14
CA LYS A 177 13.34 -7.57 20.98
C LYS A 177 13.51 -8.66 19.93
N VAL A 178 14.33 -8.38 18.92
CA VAL A 178 14.62 -9.31 17.82
C VAL A 178 16.00 -8.99 17.25
N ASN A 179 16.80 -10.01 16.94
CA ASN A 179 18.15 -9.87 16.38
C ASN A 179 19.08 -8.98 17.23
N ARG A 180 18.90 -9.02 18.56
CA ARG A 180 19.58 -8.14 19.54
C ARG A 180 19.23 -6.65 19.43
N ALA A 181 18.23 -6.28 18.62
CA ALA A 181 17.70 -4.93 18.56
C ALA A 181 16.46 -4.79 19.45
N SER A 182 16.36 -3.67 20.14
CA SER A 182 15.15 -3.18 20.80
C SER A 182 14.39 -2.31 19.81
N VAL A 183 13.24 -2.82 19.34
CA VAL A 183 12.40 -2.15 18.35
C VAL A 183 11.18 -1.56 19.05
N GLY A 184 11.16 -0.24 19.17
CA GLY A 184 10.07 0.52 19.78
C GLY A 184 9.09 1.03 18.74
N MET A 185 7.80 0.98 19.05
CA MET A 185 6.70 1.49 18.23
C MET A 185 5.91 2.50 19.05
N LYS A 186 5.67 3.68 18.50
CA LYS A 186 5.00 4.77 19.23
C LYS A 186 4.02 5.52 18.35
N TYR A 187 2.78 5.61 18.82
CA TYR A 187 1.72 6.45 18.28
C TYR A 187 1.83 7.88 18.87
N TYR A 188 1.69 8.91 18.04
CA TYR A 188 1.79 10.31 18.46
C TYR A 188 0.47 11.10 18.39
N GLY A 189 -0.64 10.42 18.10
CA GLY A 189 -1.89 11.09 17.74
C GLY A 189 -2.02 11.23 16.21
N SER A 190 -3.07 11.93 15.78
CA SER A 190 -3.35 12.13 14.35
C SER A 190 -2.22 12.93 13.68
N ALA A 191 -1.63 12.34 12.64
CA ALA A 191 -0.60 12.94 11.81
C ALA A 191 -1.00 12.83 10.32
N HIS A 192 -0.28 12.06 9.50
CA HIS A 192 -0.68 11.80 8.10
C HIS A 192 -1.99 11.01 8.05
N THR A 193 -2.14 10.06 8.97
CA THR A 193 -3.40 9.39 9.33
C THR A 193 -3.62 9.45 10.85
N ASP A 194 -4.76 8.95 11.32
CA ASP A 194 -5.07 8.73 12.74
C ASP A 194 -4.53 7.37 13.26
N SER A 195 -3.53 6.81 12.59
CA SER A 195 -2.92 5.51 12.92
C SER A 195 -1.39 5.48 12.88
N ASP A 196 -0.77 6.63 12.59
CA ASP A 196 0.67 6.78 12.35
C ASP A 196 1.52 6.43 13.56
N ILE A 197 2.47 5.52 13.36
CA ILE A 197 3.48 5.20 14.36
C ILE A 197 4.89 5.46 13.83
N SER A 198 5.80 5.87 14.71
CA SER A 198 7.24 5.74 14.44
C SER A 198 7.73 4.36 14.86
N VAL A 199 8.75 3.85 14.17
CA VAL A 199 9.49 2.64 14.57
C VAL A 199 10.95 3.02 14.88
N THR A 200 11.39 2.78 16.10
CA THR A 200 12.75 3.10 16.55
C THR A 200 13.58 1.84 16.74
N PHE A 201 14.74 1.76 16.10
CA PHE A 201 15.78 0.77 16.34
C PHE A 201 16.83 1.35 17.29
N ALA A 202 16.68 1.07 18.60
CA ALA A 202 17.40 1.81 19.63
C ALA A 202 18.93 1.69 19.54
N GLU A 203 19.45 0.48 19.35
CA GLU A 203 20.89 0.21 19.31
C GLU A 203 21.56 0.79 18.06
N ALA A 204 20.80 0.95 16.98
CA ALA A 204 21.28 1.54 15.74
C ALA A 204 21.07 3.06 15.68
N ASP A 205 20.35 3.64 16.64
CA ASP A 205 19.95 5.05 16.67
C ASP A 205 19.21 5.46 15.38
N ILE A 206 18.24 4.64 14.95
CA ILE A 206 17.44 4.89 13.73
C ILE A 206 15.97 5.02 14.11
N VAL A 207 15.32 6.05 13.57
CA VAL A 207 13.86 6.18 13.57
C VAL A 207 13.39 6.08 12.13
N HIS A 208 12.42 5.20 11.90
CA HIS A 208 11.63 5.08 10.68
C HIS A 208 10.25 5.68 10.95
#